data_AF-A0A6N7Y7S5-F1
#
_entry.id   AF-A0A6N7Y7S5-F1
#
_cell.length_a   1.000
_cell.length_b   1.000
_cell.length_c   1.000
_cell.angle_alpha   90.00
_cell.angle_beta   90.00
_cell.angle_gamma   90.00
#
_symmetry.space_group_name_H-M   'P 1'
#
loop_
_entity.id
_entity.type
_entity.pdbx_description
1 polymer ?
#
loop_
_entity_poly.entity_id
_entity_poly.type
_entity_poly.pdbx_seq_one_letter_code
_entity_poly.pdbx_strand_id
1 'polypeptide(L)'
;MAVSDSTITENRGVDIVPAAGQVPARPAGLGDGAYAAGTLTLDGTTVAYNHRPGSTTVGSGIHVPAGGSATLRAVLASSNGAANCDGPVPVGLDGPSLSFPASCGAPISTDPLIPATADPVPLLRPAPGSPALDVVPETDPACGGLDRRGAMRPQGTACDLGAVERLQDADVAATAVTTSGATLTGSATDERAGTARLYVGTSPDALSPVGESATVAAGSVVSPALSASLTGLAPGTVHYAQVRIERPASGSDPADTFRGPVRTFTTLTPTPVTPVGPPANDGGPTPTPAPVVVPTRLGLVRLSTTPKTVRVTLRCSAAAGRTCKVALKATTRERRRGDTVIGLRARPKVRTVTVTVARATRTLQPGRSTVVTLKLSKRSRQLLGRFHKLPVTVTASLAGRRAASGRVTVKPARSAKAPRRRT
;
A
#
# COMPACT_ATOMS: atom_id res chain seq x y z
N MET A 1 -4.42 -26.89 -15.16
CA MET A 1 -3.16 -26.30 -15.68
C MET A 1 -2.96 -24.94 -15.03
N ALA A 2 -1.72 -24.59 -14.76
CA ALA A 2 -1.34 -23.29 -14.20
C ALA A 2 -0.71 -22.44 -15.31
N VAL A 3 -1.10 -21.17 -15.36
CA VAL A 3 -0.51 -20.14 -16.23
C VAL A 3 0.04 -19.08 -15.30
N SER A 4 1.33 -18.79 -15.44
CA SER A 4 2.04 -17.83 -14.62
C SER A 4 2.64 -16.73 -15.50
N ASP A 5 2.72 -15.51 -14.98
CA ASP A 5 3.52 -14.40 -15.55
C ASP A 5 3.25 -14.16 -17.04
N SER A 6 1.98 -14.26 -17.43
CA SER A 6 1.56 -14.27 -18.84
C SER A 6 0.60 -13.14 -19.17
N THR A 7 0.64 -12.68 -20.42
CA THR A 7 -0.34 -11.74 -20.96
C THR A 7 -1.28 -12.46 -21.90
N ILE A 8 -2.58 -12.40 -21.59
CA ILE A 8 -3.67 -12.96 -22.40
C ILE A 8 -4.46 -11.80 -23.02
N THR A 9 -4.33 -11.63 -24.33
CA THR A 9 -4.88 -10.51 -25.09
C THR A 9 -5.27 -10.92 -26.50
N GLU A 10 -6.11 -10.10 -27.15
CA GLU A 10 -6.53 -10.27 -28.55
C GLU A 10 -7.12 -11.65 -28.86
N ASN A 11 -7.75 -12.30 -27.88
CA ASN A 11 -8.30 -13.65 -27.99
C ASN A 11 -7.28 -14.75 -28.26
N ARG A 12 -5.97 -14.46 -28.12
CA ARG A 12 -4.86 -15.42 -28.30
C ARG A 12 -4.58 -16.27 -27.05
N GLY A 13 -5.56 -16.47 -26.18
CA GLY A 13 -5.31 -17.02 -24.86
C GLY A 13 -5.36 -18.54 -24.75
N VAL A 14 -5.62 -19.00 -23.52
CA VAL A 14 -5.37 -20.37 -23.07
C VAL A 14 -6.68 -21.15 -22.96
N ASP A 15 -6.76 -22.27 -23.67
CA ASP A 15 -7.88 -23.21 -23.60
C ASP A 15 -7.48 -24.43 -22.77
N ILE A 16 -8.18 -24.68 -21.66
CA ILE A 16 -8.00 -25.90 -20.85
C ILE A 16 -9.21 -26.80 -21.00
N VAL A 17 -9.01 -27.94 -21.67
CA VAL A 17 -9.99 -29.02 -21.80
C VAL A 17 -9.62 -30.16 -20.83
N PRO A 18 -10.56 -30.75 -20.07
CA PRO A 18 -10.26 -31.87 -19.19
C PRO A 18 -9.84 -33.13 -19.95
N ALA A 19 -9.03 -33.98 -19.29
CA ALA A 19 -8.36 -35.14 -19.90
C ALA A 19 -9.28 -36.33 -20.27
N ALA A 20 -10.59 -36.25 -20.08
CA ALA A 20 -11.50 -37.32 -20.46
C ALA A 20 -12.93 -36.82 -20.75
N GLY A 21 -13.40 -37.05 -21.99
CA GLY A 21 -14.82 -37.11 -22.34
C GLY A 21 -15.54 -35.77 -22.57
N GLN A 22 -15.74 -35.44 -23.84
CA GLN A 22 -16.73 -34.51 -24.44
C GLN A 22 -17.34 -33.41 -23.54
N VAL A 23 -16.78 -32.20 -23.65
CA VAL A 23 -17.44 -30.91 -23.35
C VAL A 23 -17.12 -29.98 -24.54
N PRO A 24 -18.05 -29.13 -25.01
CA PRO A 24 -17.97 -28.52 -26.33
C PRO A 24 -16.67 -27.75 -26.53
N ALA A 25 -16.09 -27.91 -27.72
CA ALA A 25 -15.06 -27.01 -28.23
C ALA A 25 -15.48 -25.56 -27.93
N ARG A 26 -14.50 -24.70 -27.59
CA ARG A 26 -14.69 -23.26 -27.42
C ARG A 26 -15.69 -22.79 -28.48
N PRO A 27 -16.87 -22.27 -28.10
CA PRO A 27 -17.86 -21.89 -29.09
C PRO A 27 -17.20 -20.88 -30.03
N ALA A 28 -17.12 -21.24 -31.31
CA ALA A 28 -16.35 -20.47 -32.27
C ALA A 28 -16.86 -19.02 -32.28
N GLY A 29 -15.94 -18.06 -32.07
CA GLY A 29 -16.25 -16.64 -32.19
C GLY A 29 -16.83 -15.95 -30.96
N LEU A 30 -16.67 -16.47 -29.74
CA LEU A 30 -17.02 -15.72 -28.52
C LEU A 30 -15.97 -14.67 -28.14
N GLY A 31 -14.69 -14.86 -28.49
CA GLY A 31 -13.63 -13.90 -28.18
C GLY A 31 -13.20 -13.90 -26.71
N ASP A 32 -13.30 -15.04 -26.04
CA ASP A 32 -12.82 -15.16 -24.66
C ASP A 32 -11.30 -15.19 -24.58
N GLY A 33 -10.71 -14.58 -23.56
CA GLY A 33 -9.27 -14.65 -23.31
C GLY A 33 -8.85 -16.04 -22.82
N ALA A 34 -9.42 -16.51 -21.72
CA ALA A 34 -9.16 -17.83 -21.15
C ALA A 34 -10.46 -18.62 -21.01
N TYR A 35 -10.45 -19.89 -21.43
CA TYR A 35 -11.60 -20.78 -21.31
C TYR A 35 -11.27 -21.96 -20.39
N ALA A 36 -11.93 -22.01 -19.22
CA ALA A 36 -11.60 -22.91 -18.12
C ALA A 36 -12.61 -24.07 -17.97
N ALA A 37 -12.73 -24.95 -18.96
CA ALA A 37 -13.58 -26.15 -18.87
C ALA A 37 -13.03 -27.23 -17.94
N GLY A 38 -11.73 -27.19 -17.64
CA GLY A 38 -11.09 -27.93 -16.54
C GLY A 38 -10.71 -27.01 -15.37
N THR A 39 -9.71 -27.40 -14.59
CA THR A 39 -9.11 -26.52 -13.55
C THR A 39 -8.04 -25.62 -14.15
N LEU A 40 -8.26 -24.30 -14.08
CA LEU A 40 -7.33 -23.25 -14.44
C LEU A 40 -6.82 -22.54 -13.18
N THR A 41 -5.51 -22.33 -13.08
CA THR A 41 -4.93 -21.38 -12.12
C THR A 41 -4.20 -20.30 -12.90
N LEU A 42 -4.53 -19.04 -12.62
CA LEU A 42 -3.80 -17.89 -13.13
C LEU A 42 -3.02 -17.26 -11.99
N ASP A 43 -1.71 -17.16 -12.19
CA ASP A 43 -0.79 -16.57 -11.23
C ASP A 43 -0.02 -15.42 -11.89
N GLY A 44 0.08 -14.26 -11.24
CA GLY A 44 0.81 -13.11 -11.78
C GLY A 44 0.48 -12.80 -13.24
N THR A 45 -0.78 -12.89 -13.66
CA THR A 45 -1.18 -12.88 -15.09
C THR A 45 -2.03 -11.66 -15.43
N THR A 46 -1.80 -11.04 -16.59
CA THR A 46 -2.64 -9.95 -17.13
C THR A 46 -3.61 -10.50 -18.16
N VAL A 47 -4.91 -10.27 -17.99
CA VAL A 47 -5.97 -10.66 -18.93
C VAL A 47 -6.72 -9.42 -19.39
N ALA A 48 -6.45 -8.95 -20.60
CA ALA A 48 -7.08 -7.73 -21.10
C ALA A 48 -7.31 -7.71 -22.60
N TYR A 49 -8.20 -6.82 -23.04
CA TYR A 49 -8.50 -6.60 -24.46
C TYR A 49 -8.99 -7.84 -25.21
N ASN A 50 -9.56 -8.82 -24.50
CA ASN A 50 -10.21 -9.98 -25.11
C ASN A 50 -11.67 -9.63 -25.42
N HIS A 51 -12.05 -9.80 -26.67
CA HIS A 51 -13.35 -9.42 -27.19
C HIS A 51 -13.59 -10.13 -28.53
N ARG A 52 -14.84 -10.47 -28.84
CA ARG A 52 -15.20 -11.05 -30.14
C ARG A 52 -14.74 -10.15 -31.29
N PRO A 53 -14.11 -10.69 -32.35
CA PRO A 53 -13.79 -9.88 -33.54
C PRO A 53 -15.02 -9.12 -34.04
N GLY A 54 -14.90 -7.79 -34.15
CA GLY A 54 -15.99 -6.90 -34.57
C GLY A 54 -16.99 -6.53 -33.46
N SER A 55 -16.75 -6.86 -32.19
CA SER A 55 -17.58 -6.43 -31.06
C SER A 55 -16.76 -6.13 -29.82
N THR A 56 -16.94 -4.95 -29.23
CA THR A 56 -16.36 -4.56 -27.93
C THR A 56 -17.23 -4.92 -26.74
N THR A 57 -18.37 -5.59 -26.97
CA THR A 57 -19.37 -5.89 -25.92
C THR A 57 -19.63 -7.39 -25.76
N VAL A 58 -18.93 -8.22 -26.53
CA VAL A 58 -19.07 -9.69 -26.54
C VAL A 58 -17.69 -10.28 -26.32
N GLY A 59 -17.61 -11.35 -25.53
CA GLY A 59 -16.36 -12.01 -25.15
C GLY A 59 -15.85 -11.57 -23.78
N SER A 60 -15.41 -12.53 -22.99
CA SER A 60 -14.94 -12.31 -21.63
C SER A 60 -13.42 -12.41 -21.50
N GLY A 61 -12.83 -11.84 -20.46
CA GLY A 61 -11.44 -12.13 -20.13
C GLY A 61 -11.25 -13.61 -19.79
N ILE A 62 -12.07 -14.12 -18.87
CA ILE A 62 -12.01 -15.48 -18.34
C ILE A 62 -13.43 -16.06 -18.32
N HIS A 63 -13.68 -17.10 -19.11
CA HIS A 63 -14.95 -17.82 -19.11
C HIS A 63 -14.80 -19.17 -18.38
N VAL A 64 -15.66 -19.42 -17.39
CA VAL A 64 -15.71 -20.68 -16.63
C VAL A 64 -17.05 -21.37 -16.86
N PRO A 65 -17.13 -22.34 -17.79
CA PRO A 65 -18.37 -23.06 -18.08
C PRO A 65 -18.72 -24.02 -16.93
N ALA A 66 -19.90 -24.64 -17.01
CA ALA A 66 -20.30 -25.69 -16.07
C ALA A 66 -19.28 -26.85 -16.08
N GLY A 67 -18.90 -27.32 -14.88
CA GLY A 67 -17.87 -28.36 -14.70
C GLY A 67 -16.43 -27.83 -14.68
N GLY A 68 -16.23 -26.56 -15.01
CA GLY A 68 -14.94 -25.86 -14.93
C GLY A 68 -14.62 -25.28 -13.55
N SER A 69 -13.37 -24.84 -13.38
CA SER A 69 -12.96 -24.02 -12.24
C SER A 69 -11.79 -23.13 -12.62
N ALA A 70 -11.77 -21.89 -12.13
CA ALA A 70 -10.64 -20.99 -12.26
C ALA A 70 -10.27 -20.38 -10.91
N THR A 71 -8.98 -20.29 -10.60
CA THR A 71 -8.44 -19.63 -9.41
C THR A 71 -7.49 -18.52 -9.83
N LEU A 72 -7.67 -17.32 -9.28
CA LEU A 72 -6.85 -16.14 -9.58
C LEU A 72 -6.00 -15.77 -8.36
N ARG A 73 -4.72 -15.49 -8.63
CA ARG A 73 -3.74 -14.98 -7.68
C ARG A 73 -2.85 -13.97 -8.40
N ALA A 74 -2.68 -12.79 -7.80
CA ALA A 74 -1.95 -11.68 -8.40
C ALA A 74 -2.40 -11.30 -9.84
N VAL A 75 -3.67 -11.53 -10.18
CA VAL A 75 -4.18 -11.32 -11.54
C VAL A 75 -4.65 -9.89 -11.73
N LEU A 76 -4.38 -9.34 -12.91
CA LEU A 76 -4.94 -8.08 -13.40
C LEU A 76 -5.86 -8.39 -14.58
N ALA A 77 -7.17 -8.22 -14.40
CA ALA A 77 -8.16 -8.38 -15.47
C ALA A 77 -8.86 -7.04 -15.78
N SER A 78 -8.76 -6.56 -17.02
CA SER A 78 -9.37 -5.28 -17.41
C SER A 78 -9.65 -5.17 -18.89
N SER A 79 -10.54 -4.26 -19.28
CA SER A 79 -10.72 -3.87 -20.69
C SER A 79 -11.08 -5.03 -21.62
N ASN A 80 -11.71 -6.08 -21.09
CA ASN A 80 -12.30 -7.16 -21.88
C ASN A 80 -13.72 -6.76 -22.30
N GLY A 81 -14.23 -7.34 -23.39
CA GLY A 81 -15.44 -6.87 -24.07
C GLY A 81 -16.69 -6.83 -23.19
N ALA A 82 -17.28 -7.99 -22.92
CA ALA A 82 -18.51 -8.11 -22.12
C ALA A 82 -18.22 -8.04 -20.61
N ALA A 83 -17.23 -8.82 -20.16
CA ALA A 83 -16.87 -8.94 -18.75
C ALA A 83 -15.41 -9.41 -18.61
N ASN A 84 -14.80 -9.16 -17.46
CA ASN A 84 -13.50 -9.75 -17.13
C ASN A 84 -13.64 -11.23 -16.76
N CYS A 85 -14.72 -11.59 -16.08
CA CYS A 85 -15.07 -12.99 -15.81
C CYS A 85 -16.52 -13.27 -16.14
N ASP A 86 -16.79 -14.42 -16.75
CA ASP A 86 -18.11 -14.87 -17.16
C ASP A 86 -18.29 -16.39 -16.95
N GLY A 87 -19.54 -16.84 -16.97
CA GLY A 87 -19.93 -18.24 -16.88
C GLY A 87 -20.73 -18.59 -15.62
N PRO A 88 -21.33 -19.80 -15.58
CA PRO A 88 -22.18 -20.24 -14.47
C PRO A 88 -21.40 -20.56 -13.18
N VAL A 89 -20.07 -20.71 -13.26
CA VAL A 89 -19.22 -21.04 -12.11
C VAL A 89 -18.42 -19.80 -11.70
N PRO A 90 -18.50 -19.36 -10.44
CA PRO A 90 -17.73 -18.21 -9.98
C PRO A 90 -16.24 -18.52 -9.95
N VAL A 91 -15.44 -17.51 -10.24
CA VAL A 91 -13.99 -17.60 -10.18
C VAL A 91 -13.51 -17.53 -8.73
N GLY A 92 -12.62 -18.43 -8.34
CA GLY A 92 -11.97 -18.45 -7.03
C GLY A 92 -10.86 -17.41 -6.94
N LEU A 93 -10.66 -16.84 -5.75
CA LEU A 93 -9.55 -15.93 -5.46
C LEU A 93 -8.65 -16.55 -4.39
N ASP A 94 -7.35 -16.54 -4.66
CA ASP A 94 -6.31 -17.09 -3.79
C ASP A 94 -5.16 -16.09 -3.62
N GLY A 95 -5.51 -14.82 -3.45
CA GLY A 95 -4.57 -13.72 -3.31
C GLY A 95 -5.18 -12.37 -3.71
N PRO A 96 -4.40 -11.29 -3.60
CA PRO A 96 -4.78 -10.00 -4.17
C PRO A 96 -4.96 -10.13 -5.68
N SER A 97 -6.00 -9.51 -6.22
CA SER A 97 -6.28 -9.46 -7.66
C SER A 97 -7.10 -8.22 -7.96
N LEU A 98 -7.06 -7.77 -9.20
CA LEU A 98 -7.77 -6.60 -9.69
C LEU A 98 -8.67 -6.99 -10.87
N SER A 99 -9.92 -6.53 -10.80
CA SER A 99 -10.88 -6.65 -11.90
C SER A 99 -11.60 -5.33 -12.11
N PHE A 100 -11.44 -4.73 -13.29
CA PHE A 100 -12.09 -3.48 -13.64
C PHE A 100 -12.62 -3.46 -15.09
N PRO A 101 -13.92 -3.20 -15.31
CA PRO A 101 -14.98 -3.21 -14.30
C PRO A 101 -15.07 -4.58 -13.58
N ALA A 102 -15.45 -4.58 -12.29
CA ALA A 102 -15.46 -5.82 -11.51
C ALA A 102 -16.49 -6.83 -12.02
N SER A 103 -15.99 -8.01 -12.40
CA SER A 103 -16.82 -9.19 -12.70
C SER A 103 -16.20 -10.49 -12.15
N CYS A 104 -14.94 -10.46 -11.73
CA CYS A 104 -14.25 -11.62 -11.15
C CYS A 104 -14.35 -11.73 -9.62
N GLY A 105 -15.16 -10.89 -8.97
CA GLY A 105 -15.23 -10.81 -7.50
C GLY A 105 -13.96 -10.27 -6.82
N ALA A 106 -12.99 -9.76 -7.61
CA ALA A 106 -11.70 -9.28 -7.14
C ALA A 106 -11.83 -8.15 -6.09
N PRO A 107 -10.99 -8.13 -5.04
CA PRO A 107 -11.07 -7.13 -3.97
C PRO A 107 -10.74 -5.71 -4.44
N ILE A 108 -9.96 -5.58 -5.51
CA ILE A 108 -9.60 -4.30 -6.13
C ILE A 108 -10.46 -4.14 -7.39
N SER A 109 -11.31 -3.10 -7.40
CA SER A 109 -12.13 -2.75 -8.55
C SER A 109 -12.05 -1.26 -8.83
N THR A 110 -10.96 -0.89 -9.48
CA THR A 110 -10.66 0.46 -9.94
C THR A 110 -9.82 0.34 -11.20
N ASP A 111 -9.88 1.35 -12.06
CA ASP A 111 -9.12 1.39 -13.30
C ASP A 111 -7.64 1.09 -13.04
N PRO A 112 -7.08 0.03 -13.64
CA PRO A 112 -5.68 -0.34 -13.46
C PRO A 112 -4.72 0.59 -14.22
N LEU A 113 -5.22 1.59 -14.96
CA LEU A 113 -4.40 2.52 -15.73
C LEU A 113 -3.42 1.77 -16.63
N ILE A 114 -3.91 0.80 -17.39
CA ILE A 114 -3.09 0.13 -18.41
C ILE A 114 -3.16 0.98 -19.69
N PRO A 115 -2.04 1.46 -20.23
CA PRO A 115 -2.04 2.20 -21.48
C PRO A 115 -2.56 1.31 -22.62
N ALA A 116 -3.41 1.86 -23.48
CA ALA A 116 -3.75 1.22 -24.74
C ALA A 116 -2.51 1.26 -25.65
N THR A 117 -2.01 0.11 -26.09
CA THR A 117 -0.81 0.02 -26.92
C THR A 117 -1.15 -0.54 -28.30
N ALA A 118 -0.50 -0.04 -29.35
CA ALA A 118 -0.63 -0.53 -30.73
C ALA A 118 0.30 -1.71 -31.06
N ASP A 119 1.01 -2.27 -30.08
CA ASP A 119 2.04 -3.30 -30.28
C ASP A 119 1.46 -4.72 -30.40
N PRO A 120 2.09 -5.61 -31.23
CA PRO A 120 1.57 -6.94 -31.57
C PRO A 120 1.65 -7.99 -30.44
N VAL A 121 2.31 -7.67 -29.32
CA VAL A 121 2.26 -8.43 -28.06
C VAL A 121 2.35 -7.41 -26.91
N PRO A 122 1.25 -6.76 -26.54
CA PRO A 122 1.32 -5.68 -25.58
C PRO A 122 1.75 -6.24 -24.22
N LEU A 123 2.83 -5.71 -23.65
CA LEU A 123 3.31 -6.12 -22.32
C LEU A 123 2.36 -5.63 -21.20
N LEU A 124 1.38 -4.79 -21.55
CA LEU A 124 0.27 -4.35 -20.70
C LEU A 124 0.70 -3.95 -19.28
N ARG A 125 1.72 -3.08 -19.23
CA ARG A 125 2.35 -2.63 -18.00
C ARG A 125 1.45 -1.64 -17.26
N PRO A 126 1.29 -1.75 -15.93
CA PRO A 126 0.60 -0.72 -15.16
C PRO A 126 1.28 0.66 -15.29
N ALA A 127 0.51 1.72 -15.55
CA ALA A 127 1.04 3.09 -15.60
C ALA A 127 1.39 3.65 -14.20
N PRO A 128 2.14 4.76 -14.09
CA PRO A 128 2.36 5.44 -12.82
C PRO A 128 1.07 5.82 -12.09
N GLY A 129 1.04 5.53 -10.79
CA GLY A 129 -0.14 5.73 -9.95
C GLY A 129 -1.21 4.64 -10.09
N SER A 130 -0.94 3.58 -10.86
CA SER A 130 -1.86 2.46 -11.01
C SER A 130 -2.13 1.78 -9.66
N PRO A 131 -3.40 1.39 -9.39
CA PRO A 131 -3.76 0.60 -8.22
C PRO A 131 -3.27 -0.86 -8.28
N ALA A 132 -2.66 -1.27 -9.40
CA ALA A 132 -2.00 -2.56 -9.54
C ALA A 132 -0.58 -2.58 -8.98
N LEU A 133 0.01 -1.43 -8.65
CA LEU A 133 1.41 -1.32 -8.23
C LEU A 133 1.61 -1.66 -6.74
N ASP A 134 2.64 -2.45 -6.43
CA ASP A 134 3.10 -2.77 -5.07
C ASP A 134 1.98 -3.30 -4.13
N VAL A 135 1.07 -4.13 -4.62
CA VAL A 135 -0.07 -4.63 -3.82
C VAL A 135 -0.02 -6.12 -3.51
N VAL A 136 0.86 -6.87 -4.16
CA VAL A 136 1.06 -8.30 -3.91
C VAL A 136 2.19 -8.46 -2.89
N PRO A 137 1.91 -8.94 -1.67
CA PRO A 137 2.95 -9.10 -0.66
C PRO A 137 4.10 -9.97 -1.15
N GLU A 138 5.34 -9.64 -0.77
CA GLU A 138 6.55 -10.43 -1.10
C GLU A 138 6.45 -11.90 -0.67
N THR A 139 5.65 -12.18 0.36
CA THR A 139 5.42 -13.55 0.85
C THR A 139 4.41 -14.34 0.02
N ASP A 140 3.72 -13.70 -0.93
CA ASP A 140 2.81 -14.39 -1.83
C ASP A 140 3.62 -15.24 -2.83
N PRO A 141 3.30 -16.54 -3.01
CA PRO A 141 3.90 -17.38 -4.05
C PRO A 141 3.96 -16.75 -5.46
N ALA A 142 2.98 -15.90 -5.79
CA ALA A 142 2.94 -15.14 -7.04
C ALA A 142 4.06 -14.11 -7.21
N CYS A 143 4.62 -13.69 -6.07
CA CYS A 143 5.62 -12.64 -5.98
C CYS A 143 7.05 -13.21 -5.94
N GLY A 144 7.22 -14.48 -6.34
CA GLY A 144 8.53 -15.10 -6.54
C GLY A 144 8.85 -15.29 -8.02
N GLY A 145 10.13 -15.39 -8.35
CA GLY A 145 10.57 -15.76 -9.70
C GLY A 145 10.77 -14.57 -10.64
N LEU A 146 10.47 -14.77 -11.92
CA LEU A 146 10.64 -13.78 -12.99
C LEU A 146 9.29 -13.44 -13.62
N ASP A 147 9.08 -12.18 -13.98
CA ASP A 147 7.92 -11.72 -14.75
C ASP A 147 8.00 -12.12 -16.23
N ARG A 148 7.00 -11.74 -17.04
CA ARG A 148 6.92 -12.09 -18.47
C ARG A 148 8.14 -11.69 -19.30
N ARG A 149 8.90 -10.69 -18.84
CA ARG A 149 10.09 -10.16 -19.53
C ARG A 149 11.37 -10.82 -19.03
N GLY A 150 11.28 -11.68 -18.03
CA GLY A 150 12.43 -12.26 -17.34
C GLY A 150 12.98 -11.37 -16.21
N ALA A 151 12.26 -10.33 -15.77
CA ALA A 151 12.70 -9.49 -14.65
C ALA A 151 12.30 -10.13 -13.31
N MET A 152 13.16 -10.09 -12.29
CA MET A 152 12.84 -10.67 -10.98
C MET A 152 11.61 -10.03 -10.33
N ARG A 153 10.87 -10.77 -9.52
CA ARG A 153 9.76 -10.25 -8.70
C ARG A 153 10.16 -10.27 -7.21
N PRO A 154 9.90 -9.22 -6.40
CA PRO A 154 9.43 -7.88 -6.78
C PRO A 154 10.52 -6.99 -7.39
N GLN A 155 10.12 -5.91 -8.09
CA GLN A 155 11.01 -4.80 -8.46
C GLN A 155 10.80 -3.52 -7.62
N GLY A 156 9.93 -3.59 -6.61
CA GLY A 156 9.64 -2.52 -5.66
C GLY A 156 9.52 -3.05 -4.21
N THR A 157 8.62 -2.49 -3.43
CA THR A 157 8.38 -2.89 -2.03
C THR A 157 7.44 -4.09 -1.88
N ALA A 158 6.77 -4.45 -2.98
CA ALA A 158 5.85 -5.56 -3.16
C ALA A 158 5.78 -5.85 -4.67
N CYS A 159 5.19 -6.98 -5.08
CA CYS A 159 4.97 -7.23 -6.49
C CYS A 159 3.75 -6.47 -7.02
N ASP A 160 3.79 -6.19 -8.32
CA ASP A 160 2.67 -5.66 -9.06
C ASP A 160 1.68 -6.77 -9.42
N LEU A 161 0.41 -6.40 -9.59
CA LEU A 161 -0.57 -7.30 -10.18
C LEU A 161 -0.33 -7.45 -11.67
N GLY A 162 -0.51 -8.67 -12.17
CA GLY A 162 -0.40 -8.99 -13.58
C GLY A 162 0.98 -9.50 -13.99
N ALA A 163 1.16 -9.58 -15.30
CA ALA A 163 2.27 -10.27 -15.98
C ALA A 163 3.64 -9.58 -15.87
N VAL A 164 3.65 -8.31 -15.49
CA VAL A 164 4.84 -7.45 -15.61
C VAL A 164 4.96 -6.58 -14.37
N GLU A 165 6.14 -6.63 -13.75
CA GLU A 165 6.57 -5.67 -12.74
C GLU A 165 6.92 -4.33 -13.40
N ARG A 166 6.65 -3.22 -12.75
CA ARG A 166 7.16 -1.95 -13.22
C ARG A 166 8.55 -1.69 -12.63
N LEU A 167 9.57 -1.76 -13.49
CA LEU A 167 10.99 -1.49 -13.21
C LEU A 167 11.28 0.00 -13.04
N GLN A 168 10.41 0.75 -12.37
CA GLN A 168 10.63 2.18 -12.12
C GLN A 168 10.52 2.44 -10.63
N ASP A 169 11.66 2.45 -9.99
CA ASP A 169 11.78 2.81 -8.59
C ASP A 169 12.87 3.87 -8.42
N ALA A 170 12.62 4.82 -7.54
CA ALA A 170 13.58 5.83 -7.19
C ALA A 170 13.27 6.32 -5.79
N ASP A 171 14.21 6.26 -4.86
CA ASP A 171 13.98 6.70 -3.48
C ASP A 171 15.12 7.59 -3.00
N VAL A 172 14.86 8.32 -1.91
CA VAL A 172 15.81 9.24 -1.28
C VAL A 172 15.82 9.06 0.22
N ALA A 173 17.00 9.06 0.80
CA ALA A 173 17.21 9.11 2.24
C ALA A 173 18.00 10.36 2.62
N ALA A 174 17.65 10.95 3.76
CA ALA A 174 18.44 12.01 4.38
C ALA A 174 19.16 11.44 5.60
N THR A 175 20.46 11.69 5.67
CA THR A 175 21.36 11.30 6.76
C THR A 175 22.17 12.52 7.21
N ALA A 176 22.97 12.37 8.27
CA ALA A 176 23.82 13.44 8.80
C ALA A 176 23.09 14.79 8.98
N VAL A 177 21.84 14.74 9.44
CA VAL A 177 20.98 15.93 9.56
C VAL A 177 21.48 16.78 10.72
N THR A 178 21.87 18.02 10.42
CA THR A 178 22.33 19.01 11.39
C THR A 178 21.29 20.12 11.56
N THR A 179 21.63 21.17 12.32
CA THR A 179 20.78 22.36 12.44
C THR A 179 20.65 23.13 11.14
N SER A 180 21.56 22.96 10.19
CA SER A 180 21.60 23.76 8.96
C SER A 180 21.97 22.98 7.70
N GLY A 181 21.92 21.65 7.76
CA GLY A 181 22.33 20.80 6.65
C GLY A 181 21.86 19.36 6.79
N ALA A 182 22.06 18.59 5.73
CA ALA A 182 21.80 17.16 5.66
C ALA A 182 22.56 16.57 4.47
N THR A 183 22.86 15.28 4.51
CA THR A 183 23.35 14.53 3.34
C THR A 183 22.21 13.72 2.76
N LEU A 184 21.86 13.98 1.50
CA LEU A 184 20.90 13.18 0.75
C LEU A 184 21.63 12.09 -0.03
N THR A 185 21.10 10.87 0.02
CA THR A 185 21.51 9.76 -0.84
C THR A 185 20.30 9.27 -1.61
N GLY A 186 20.44 9.03 -2.90
CA GLY A 186 19.36 8.54 -3.75
C GLY A 186 19.71 7.22 -4.45
N SER A 187 18.67 6.43 -4.69
CA SER A 187 18.70 5.29 -5.59
C SER A 187 17.75 5.51 -6.76
N ALA A 188 18.05 4.90 -7.89
CA ALA A 188 17.18 4.91 -9.07
C ALA A 188 17.36 3.64 -9.89
N THR A 189 16.26 3.08 -10.35
CA THR A 189 16.21 1.97 -11.29
C THR A 189 15.15 2.31 -12.34
N ASP A 190 15.52 2.21 -13.60
CA ASP A 190 14.59 2.41 -14.72
C ASP A 190 14.88 1.40 -15.82
N GLU A 191 13.82 0.90 -16.44
CA GLU A 191 13.87 0.06 -17.63
C GLU A 191 14.29 0.82 -18.89
N ARG A 192 14.16 2.16 -18.89
CA ARG A 192 14.68 3.03 -19.95
C ARG A 192 15.93 3.74 -19.47
N ALA A 193 16.87 3.95 -20.38
CA ALA A 193 18.02 4.79 -20.08
C ALA A 193 17.54 6.21 -19.74
N GLY A 194 18.12 6.80 -18.70
CA GLY A 194 17.72 8.11 -18.23
C GLY A 194 18.76 8.75 -17.33
N THR A 195 18.46 9.95 -16.85
CA THR A 195 19.31 10.71 -15.94
C THR A 195 18.56 10.92 -14.63
N ALA A 196 19.06 10.30 -13.56
CA ALA A 196 18.51 10.47 -12.23
C ALA A 196 19.11 11.69 -11.52
N ARG A 197 18.28 12.45 -10.80
CA ARG A 197 18.70 13.64 -10.02
C ARG A 197 17.95 13.72 -8.69
N LEU A 198 18.63 14.24 -7.67
CA LEU A 198 18.02 14.57 -6.38
C LEU A 198 17.35 15.94 -6.46
N TYR A 199 16.19 16.08 -5.83
CA TYR A 199 15.48 17.35 -5.68
C TYR A 199 15.15 17.58 -4.21
N VAL A 200 15.24 18.83 -3.75
CA VAL A 200 14.89 19.25 -2.40
C VAL A 200 14.08 20.54 -2.40
N GLY A 201 13.23 20.73 -1.40
CA GLY A 201 12.47 21.97 -1.22
C GLY A 201 11.82 22.08 0.16
N THR A 202 11.09 23.17 0.37
CA THR A 202 10.30 23.43 1.60
C THR A 202 8.81 23.12 1.42
N SER A 203 8.42 22.69 0.21
CA SER A 203 7.07 22.25 -0.15
C SER A 203 7.17 21.03 -1.08
N PRO A 204 6.26 20.05 -1.00
CA PRO A 204 6.26 18.88 -1.88
C PRO A 204 6.11 19.24 -3.36
N ASP A 205 5.52 20.40 -3.68
CA ASP A 205 5.25 20.84 -5.06
C ASP A 205 6.36 21.75 -5.62
N ALA A 206 7.26 22.24 -4.76
CA ALA A 206 8.31 23.19 -5.13
C ALA A 206 9.70 22.62 -4.75
N LEU A 207 10.15 21.63 -5.52
CA LEU A 207 11.46 20.99 -5.36
C LEU A 207 12.42 21.43 -6.47
N SER A 208 13.65 21.75 -6.09
CA SER A 208 14.74 22.16 -6.99
C SER A 208 15.85 21.10 -7.02
N PRO A 209 16.52 20.90 -8.16
CA PRO A 209 17.58 19.89 -8.26
C PRO A 209 18.78 20.24 -7.40
N VAL A 210 19.44 19.23 -6.82
CA VAL A 210 20.63 19.35 -5.98
C VAL A 210 21.61 18.20 -6.26
N GLY A 211 22.89 18.45 -6.00
CA GLY A 211 23.96 17.47 -6.20
C GLY A 211 24.19 17.11 -7.67
N GLU A 212 24.94 16.02 -7.86
CA GLU A 212 25.23 15.48 -9.18
C GLU A 212 24.09 14.59 -9.70
N SER A 213 24.01 14.48 -11.02
CA SER A 213 23.14 13.53 -11.70
C SER A 213 23.86 12.20 -11.94
N ALA A 214 23.11 11.11 -11.99
CA ALA A 214 23.64 9.79 -12.36
C ALA A 214 22.92 9.26 -13.60
N THR A 215 23.68 8.64 -14.50
CA THR A 215 23.11 7.91 -15.64
C THR A 215 22.51 6.59 -15.13
N VAL A 216 21.23 6.38 -15.42
CA VAL A 216 20.55 5.10 -15.22
C VAL A 216 20.59 4.39 -16.56
N ALA A 217 21.39 3.33 -16.68
CA ALA A 217 21.32 2.46 -17.84
C ALA A 217 20.01 1.66 -17.79
N ALA A 218 19.46 1.34 -18.97
CA ALA A 218 18.23 0.55 -19.07
C ALA A 218 18.36 -0.77 -18.28
N GLY A 219 17.41 -1.02 -17.38
CA GLY A 219 17.35 -2.22 -16.54
C GLY A 219 18.43 -2.30 -15.45
N SER A 220 19.16 -1.21 -15.20
CA SER A 220 20.22 -1.17 -14.18
C SER A 220 19.77 -0.43 -12.92
N VAL A 221 20.22 -0.94 -11.77
CA VAL A 221 20.06 -0.30 -10.47
C VAL A 221 21.23 0.64 -10.22
N VAL A 222 20.94 1.86 -9.82
CA VAL A 222 21.90 2.88 -9.43
C VAL A 222 21.74 3.11 -7.92
N SER A 223 22.61 2.52 -7.08
CA SER A 223 22.50 2.62 -5.60
C SER A 223 23.82 2.42 -4.81
N PRO A 224 24.22 3.36 -3.92
CA PRO A 224 23.87 4.78 -3.93
C PRO A 224 24.78 5.50 -4.93
N ALA A 225 24.28 5.88 -6.10
CA ALA A 225 25.09 6.69 -7.02
C ALA A 225 24.70 8.18 -7.04
N LEU A 226 23.66 8.57 -6.28
CA LEU A 226 23.30 9.97 -6.09
C LEU A 226 23.65 10.39 -4.66
N SER A 227 24.39 11.49 -4.52
CA SER A 227 24.70 12.10 -3.23
C SER A 227 24.67 13.62 -3.32
N ALA A 228 24.11 14.28 -2.31
CA ALA A 228 24.12 15.73 -2.19
C ALA A 228 24.32 16.15 -0.73
N SER A 229 25.34 16.96 -0.46
CA SER A 229 25.51 17.62 0.83
C SER A 229 24.82 18.97 0.82
N LEU A 230 23.78 19.12 1.65
CA LEU A 230 23.00 20.33 1.77
C LEU A 230 23.52 21.20 2.92
N THR A 231 23.63 22.50 2.68
CA THR A 231 23.98 23.53 3.66
C THR A 231 22.98 24.67 3.61
N GLY A 232 23.00 25.56 4.60
CA GLY A 232 22.11 26.73 4.65
C GLY A 232 20.62 26.39 4.86
N LEU A 233 20.31 25.17 5.28
CA LEU A 233 18.93 24.78 5.57
C LEU A 233 18.44 25.51 6.82
N ALA A 234 17.17 25.91 6.84
CA ALA A 234 16.59 26.58 7.99
C ALA A 234 16.50 25.60 9.18
N PRO A 235 16.95 25.96 10.40
CA PRO A 235 16.87 25.07 11.57
C PRO A 235 15.43 24.72 11.96
N GLY A 236 15.22 23.51 12.50
CA GLY A 236 13.92 23.02 12.95
C GLY A 236 12.84 22.98 11.86
N THR A 237 13.23 22.91 10.59
CA THR A 237 12.33 23.03 9.43
C THR A 237 12.18 21.69 8.71
N VAL A 238 10.94 21.37 8.32
CA VAL A 238 10.65 20.20 7.49
C VAL A 238 11.03 20.51 6.05
N HIS A 239 11.88 19.67 5.48
CA HIS A 239 12.27 19.68 4.08
C HIS A 239 11.70 18.44 3.37
N TYR A 240 11.45 18.59 2.08
CA TYR A 240 10.94 17.55 1.19
C TYR A 240 12.03 17.18 0.20
N ALA A 241 12.20 15.90 -0.08
CA ALA A 241 13.17 15.38 -1.03
C ALA A 241 12.55 14.36 -1.97
N GLN A 242 13.07 14.24 -3.19
CA GLN A 242 12.61 13.29 -4.21
C GLN A 242 13.75 12.96 -5.18
N VAL A 243 13.81 11.73 -5.70
CA VAL A 243 14.57 11.41 -6.91
C VAL A 243 13.65 11.48 -8.13
N ARG A 244 14.12 12.08 -9.22
CA ARG A 244 13.46 12.02 -10.53
C ARG A 244 14.39 11.43 -11.56
N ILE A 245 13.83 10.72 -12.54
CA ILE A 245 14.54 10.17 -13.68
C ILE A 245 14.03 10.87 -14.93
N GLU A 246 14.88 11.72 -15.51
CA GLU A 246 14.62 12.44 -16.75
C GLU A 246 14.96 11.50 -17.91
N ARG A 247 13.99 11.22 -18.78
CA ARG A 247 14.14 10.33 -19.93
C ARG A 247 14.04 11.18 -21.20
N PRO A 248 15.09 11.20 -22.04
CA PRO A 248 15.01 11.87 -23.32
C PRO A 248 14.05 11.12 -24.25
N ALA A 249 13.60 11.78 -25.33
CA ALA A 249 12.86 11.12 -26.38
C ALA A 249 13.73 10.02 -27.04
N SER A 250 13.15 8.86 -27.32
CA SER A 250 13.85 7.72 -27.92
C SER A 250 12.97 7.04 -28.96
N GLY A 251 13.27 7.24 -30.24
CA GLY A 251 12.43 6.72 -31.33
C GLY A 251 11.02 7.31 -31.29
N SER A 252 10.00 6.45 -31.14
CA SER A 252 8.60 6.82 -30.99
C SER A 252 8.21 7.23 -29.55
N ASP A 253 9.09 7.04 -28.57
CA ASP A 253 8.78 7.36 -27.17
C ASP A 253 9.04 8.85 -26.89
N PRO A 254 8.05 9.61 -26.39
CA PRO A 254 8.25 11.00 -26.00
C PRO A 254 9.19 11.11 -24.79
N ALA A 255 9.80 12.29 -24.65
CA ALA A 255 10.54 12.64 -23.45
C ALA A 255 9.57 12.73 -22.26
N ASP A 256 9.96 12.16 -21.13
CA ASP A 256 9.16 12.17 -19.92
C ASP A 256 10.01 12.14 -18.65
N THR A 257 9.35 12.21 -17.48
CA THR A 257 10.04 12.25 -16.19
C THR A 257 9.34 11.31 -15.22
N PHE A 258 10.04 10.27 -14.78
CA PHE A 258 9.60 9.48 -13.64
C PHE A 258 9.87 10.26 -12.35
N ARG A 259 8.91 10.25 -11.43
CA ARG A 259 8.99 10.95 -10.15
C ARG A 259 8.82 9.92 -9.03
N GLY A 260 9.87 9.68 -8.26
CA GLY A 260 9.82 8.83 -7.07
C GLY A 260 8.93 9.43 -5.98
N PRO A 261 8.73 8.74 -4.84
CA PRO A 261 7.96 9.27 -3.74
C PRO A 261 8.64 10.51 -3.15
N VAL A 262 7.83 11.43 -2.62
CA VAL A 262 8.34 12.57 -1.85
C VAL A 262 8.58 12.12 -0.41
N ARG A 263 9.83 12.21 0.05
CA ARG A 263 10.25 11.94 1.42
C ARG A 263 10.44 13.24 2.18
N THR A 264 10.45 13.16 3.51
CA THR A 264 10.65 14.33 4.37
C THR A 264 11.75 14.09 5.38
N PHE A 265 12.49 15.15 5.71
CA PHE A 265 13.41 15.18 6.85
C PHE A 265 13.29 16.53 7.56
N THR A 266 13.72 16.60 8.82
CA THR A 266 13.63 17.83 9.63
C THR A 266 15.01 18.18 10.17
N THR A 267 15.50 19.38 9.89
CA THR A 267 16.76 19.89 10.46
C THR A 267 16.66 19.99 11.98
N LEU A 268 17.78 19.84 12.67
CA LEU A 268 17.82 19.97 14.12
C LEU A 268 17.46 21.40 14.54
N THR A 269 16.87 21.53 15.72
CA THR A 269 16.66 22.85 16.34
C THR A 269 17.96 23.25 17.03
N PRO A 270 18.37 24.54 16.98
CA PRO A 270 19.56 24.98 17.72
C PRO A 270 19.34 24.72 19.21
N THR A 271 20.32 24.10 19.86
CA THR A 271 20.31 23.99 21.31
C THR A 271 20.38 25.40 21.88
N PRO A 272 19.47 25.80 22.79
CA PRO A 272 19.62 27.07 23.49
C PRO A 272 20.97 27.05 24.22
N VAL A 273 21.91 27.87 23.78
CA VAL A 273 23.10 28.14 24.59
C VAL A 273 22.63 28.87 25.82
N THR A 274 22.60 28.18 26.96
CA THR A 274 22.56 28.84 28.26
C THR A 274 23.80 29.72 28.35
N PRO A 275 23.67 31.05 28.47
CA PRO A 275 24.83 31.92 28.63
C PRO A 275 25.57 31.50 29.90
N VAL A 276 26.78 30.99 29.74
CA VAL A 276 27.73 30.83 30.85
C VAL A 276 28.08 32.24 31.32
N GLY A 277 27.83 32.52 32.60
CA GLY A 277 28.10 33.84 33.18
C GLY A 277 29.58 34.23 33.01
N PRO A 278 29.87 35.52 32.75
CA PRO A 278 31.24 35.96 32.48
C PRO A 278 32.10 35.96 33.77
N PRO A 279 33.40 35.62 33.71
CA PRO A 279 34.38 36.11 34.69
C PRO A 279 34.65 37.61 34.46
N ALA A 280 34.96 38.33 35.54
CA ALA A 280 35.01 39.78 35.60
C ALA A 280 36.11 40.44 34.73
N ASN A 281 35.70 41.56 34.11
CA ASN A 281 36.38 42.82 33.72
C ASN A 281 37.83 42.81 33.21
N ASP A 282 38.02 43.33 31.98
CA ASP A 282 38.86 44.52 31.73
C ASP A 282 38.42 45.24 30.43
N GLY A 283 38.43 46.57 30.49
CA GLY A 283 37.74 47.48 29.57
C GLY A 283 38.41 47.66 28.20
N GLY A 284 37.60 47.51 27.15
CA GLY A 284 37.90 47.94 25.78
C GLY A 284 36.64 48.51 25.11
N PRO A 285 36.77 49.44 24.14
CA PRO A 285 35.65 50.20 23.59
C PRO A 285 34.68 49.28 22.83
N THR A 286 33.41 49.39 23.18
CA THR A 286 32.30 48.53 22.74
C THR A 286 31.94 48.82 21.27
N PRO A 287 31.99 47.84 20.36
CA PRO A 287 31.37 48.00 19.05
C PRO A 287 29.85 48.02 19.23
N THR A 288 29.21 49.09 18.77
CA THR A 288 27.76 49.23 18.70
C THR A 288 27.17 47.99 18.00
N PRO A 289 26.35 47.17 18.67
CA PRO A 289 25.83 45.95 18.08
C PRO A 289 24.90 46.32 16.93
N ALA A 290 25.16 45.73 15.76
CA ALA A 290 24.28 45.82 14.60
C ALA A 290 22.84 45.42 15.01
N PRO A 291 21.81 46.14 14.54
CA PRO A 291 20.43 45.90 14.96
C PRO A 291 20.04 44.44 14.68
N VAL A 292 19.72 43.71 15.74
CA VAL A 292 19.26 42.32 15.66
C VAL A 292 17.93 42.31 14.93
N VAL A 293 17.96 41.90 13.66
CA VAL A 293 16.76 41.71 12.85
C VAL A 293 15.98 40.54 13.45
N VAL A 294 14.96 40.83 14.26
CA VAL A 294 14.06 39.80 14.81
C VAL A 294 13.09 39.38 13.70
N PRO A 295 13.24 38.19 13.10
CA PRO A 295 12.37 37.75 12.02
C PRO A 295 10.94 37.57 12.55
N THR A 296 9.95 38.00 11.78
CA THR A 296 8.54 37.76 12.10
C THR A 296 8.24 36.27 11.91
N ARG A 297 7.89 35.58 12.98
CA ARG A 297 7.55 34.15 12.99
C ARG A 297 6.15 33.94 13.51
N LEU A 298 5.41 33.04 12.88
CA LEU A 298 4.12 32.56 13.37
C LEU A 298 4.25 31.09 13.73
N GLY A 299 4.06 30.76 15.00
CA GLY A 299 4.06 29.39 15.50
C GLY A 299 2.66 28.93 15.86
N LEU A 300 2.32 27.68 15.53
CA LEU A 300 1.17 27.00 16.09
C LEU A 300 1.55 26.45 17.46
N VAL A 301 0.99 27.03 18.53
CA VAL A 301 1.27 26.64 19.92
C VAL A 301 0.43 25.43 20.31
N ARG A 302 -0.86 25.47 19.95
CA ARG A 302 -1.79 24.42 20.35
C ARG A 302 -2.93 24.30 19.35
N LEU A 303 -3.31 23.06 19.09
CA LEU A 303 -4.53 22.74 18.38
C LEU A 303 -5.42 21.91 19.30
N SER A 304 -6.67 22.30 19.45
CA SER A 304 -7.65 21.55 20.23
C SER A 304 -9.02 21.62 19.58
N THR A 305 -9.88 20.67 19.89
CA THR A 305 -11.21 20.57 19.32
C THR A 305 -12.24 20.41 20.43
N THR A 306 -13.41 21.00 20.20
CA THR A 306 -14.65 20.64 20.86
C THR A 306 -15.58 20.04 19.79
N PRO A 307 -16.75 19.50 20.15
CA PRO A 307 -17.72 19.02 19.17
C PRO A 307 -18.15 20.08 18.13
N LYS A 308 -17.97 21.37 18.40
CA LYS A 308 -18.45 22.47 17.53
C LYS A 308 -17.35 23.44 17.07
N THR A 309 -16.14 23.37 17.62
CA THR A 309 -15.10 24.38 17.34
C THR A 309 -13.72 23.75 17.22
N VAL A 310 -12.92 24.21 16.25
CA VAL A 310 -11.47 24.02 16.23
C VAL A 310 -10.83 25.25 16.88
N ARG A 311 -10.11 25.05 17.98
CA ARG A 311 -9.37 26.10 18.67
C ARG A 311 -7.90 26.01 18.26
N VAL A 312 -7.41 27.08 17.63
CA VAL A 312 -6.04 27.24 17.18
C VAL A 312 -5.39 28.32 18.04
N THR A 313 -4.37 27.96 18.81
CA THR A 313 -3.55 28.91 19.57
C THR A 313 -2.29 29.19 18.77
N LEU A 314 -2.08 30.43 18.35
CA LEU A 314 -0.92 30.86 17.59
C LEU A 314 -0.05 31.79 18.43
N ARG A 315 1.26 31.79 18.18
CA ARG A 315 2.20 32.75 18.73
C ARG A 315 2.85 33.50 17.59
N CYS A 316 2.70 34.82 17.59
CA CYS A 316 3.45 35.72 16.71
C CYS A 316 4.68 36.22 17.48
N SER A 317 5.87 36.05 16.91
CA SER A 317 7.11 36.66 17.40
C SER A 317 7.62 37.60 16.33
N ALA A 318 7.51 38.91 16.55
CA ALA A 318 7.97 39.97 15.65
C ALA A 318 8.65 41.08 16.47
N ALA A 319 9.40 41.97 15.81
CA ALA A 319 9.92 43.18 16.45
C ALA A 319 8.78 44.05 17.03
N ALA A 320 9.06 44.81 18.09
CA ALA A 320 8.07 45.67 18.75
C ALA A 320 7.37 46.61 17.73
N GLY A 321 6.03 46.67 17.79
CA GLY A 321 5.20 47.46 16.89
C GLY A 321 4.79 46.79 15.57
N ARG A 322 5.27 45.59 15.25
CA ARG A 322 4.85 44.81 14.06
C ARG A 322 3.70 43.84 14.39
N THR A 323 2.83 43.57 13.40
CA THR A 323 1.69 42.64 13.53
C THR A 323 1.81 41.45 12.57
N CYS A 324 1.35 40.26 12.99
CA CYS A 324 1.24 39.08 12.12
C CYS A 324 -0.18 38.98 11.54
N LYS A 325 -0.34 39.24 10.23
CA LYS A 325 -1.61 38.95 9.52
C LYS A 325 -1.68 37.45 9.24
N VAL A 326 -2.71 36.77 9.74
CA VAL A 326 -2.85 35.32 9.63
C VAL A 326 -4.16 34.93 8.96
N ALA A 327 -4.07 33.98 8.02
CA ALA A 327 -5.23 33.34 7.40
C ALA A 327 -5.26 31.87 7.81
N LEU A 328 -6.37 31.42 8.39
CA LEU A 328 -6.55 30.05 8.84
C LEU A 328 -7.59 29.36 7.96
N LYS A 329 -7.24 28.18 7.44
CA LYS A 329 -8.12 27.34 6.64
C LYS A 329 -8.17 25.94 7.24
N ALA A 330 -9.36 25.46 7.54
CA ALA A 330 -9.60 24.07 7.95
C ALA A 330 -10.31 23.34 6.81
N THR A 331 -9.81 22.17 6.40
CA THR A 331 -10.40 21.36 5.32
C THR A 331 -10.60 19.92 5.78
N THR A 332 -11.60 19.24 5.20
CA THR A 332 -11.82 17.79 5.34
C THR A 332 -11.95 17.16 3.97
N ARG A 333 -11.66 15.86 3.86
CA ARG A 333 -11.83 15.10 2.61
C ARG A 333 -12.99 14.13 2.75
N GLU A 334 -14.04 14.38 1.99
CA GLU A 334 -15.21 13.53 1.87
C GLU A 334 -14.94 12.39 0.87
N ARG A 335 -15.47 11.20 1.18
CA ARG A 335 -15.71 10.14 0.20
C ARG A 335 -17.15 10.27 -0.23
N ARG A 336 -17.38 10.42 -1.53
CA ARG A 336 -18.70 10.59 -2.13
C ARG A 336 -19.01 9.43 -3.08
N ARG A 337 -20.29 9.11 -3.23
CA ARG A 337 -20.85 8.25 -4.28
C ARG A 337 -21.91 9.09 -4.99
N GLY A 338 -21.59 9.61 -6.16
CA GLY A 338 -22.36 10.71 -6.77
C GLY A 338 -22.36 11.94 -5.85
N ASP A 339 -23.53 12.56 -5.67
CA ASP A 339 -23.70 13.71 -4.78
C ASP A 339 -23.81 13.35 -3.29
N THR A 340 -23.89 12.05 -2.98
CA THR A 340 -24.05 11.57 -1.61
C THR A 340 -22.70 11.40 -0.93
N VAL A 341 -22.52 12.04 0.23
CA VAL A 341 -21.35 11.83 1.10
C VAL A 341 -21.49 10.47 1.80
N ILE A 342 -20.64 9.52 1.43
CA ILE A 342 -20.63 8.14 1.98
C ILE A 342 -19.62 7.95 3.12
N GLY A 343 -18.82 8.97 3.42
CA GLY A 343 -17.94 8.98 4.58
C GLY A 343 -16.88 10.08 4.51
N LEU A 344 -16.07 10.18 5.55
CA LEU A 344 -14.85 11.01 5.54
C LEU A 344 -13.64 10.08 5.37
N ARG A 345 -12.54 10.57 4.79
CA ARG A 345 -11.23 9.87 4.81
C ARG A 345 -10.63 9.87 6.24
N ALA A 346 -11.34 9.30 7.21
CA ALA A 346 -10.81 8.96 8.52
C ALA A 346 -10.69 7.44 8.58
N ARG A 347 -9.46 6.91 8.69
CA ARG A 347 -9.26 5.49 9.02
C ARG A 347 -9.90 5.25 10.39
N PRO A 348 -10.97 4.45 10.51
CA PRO A 348 -11.51 4.13 11.82
C PRO A 348 -10.39 3.48 12.63
N LYS A 349 -10.03 4.07 13.76
CA LYS A 349 -8.99 3.54 14.65
C LYS A 349 -9.50 2.20 15.20
N VAL A 350 -9.13 1.09 14.56
CA VAL A 350 -9.45 -0.25 15.02
C VAL A 350 -8.75 -0.44 16.36
N ARG A 351 -9.53 -0.68 17.42
CA ARG A 351 -9.01 -0.95 18.75
C ARG A 351 -9.13 -2.44 19.02
N THR A 352 -8.00 -3.10 19.27
CA THR A 352 -7.99 -4.45 19.81
C THR A 352 -8.44 -4.38 21.27
N VAL A 353 -9.56 -5.01 21.59
CA VAL A 353 -10.08 -5.08 22.95
C VAL A 353 -9.97 -6.50 23.45
N THR A 354 -9.19 -6.69 24.51
CA THR A 354 -9.15 -7.97 25.23
C THR A 354 -10.45 -8.14 26.01
N VAL A 355 -11.20 -9.19 25.70
CA VAL A 355 -12.43 -9.56 26.42
C VAL A 355 -12.11 -10.75 27.31
N THR A 356 -12.32 -10.61 28.63
CA THR A 356 -12.23 -11.75 29.56
C THR A 356 -13.33 -12.76 29.22
N VAL A 357 -12.93 -13.93 28.72
CA VAL A 357 -13.90 -14.90 28.21
C VAL A 357 -14.53 -15.78 29.28
N ALA A 358 -13.78 -16.06 30.34
CA ALA A 358 -14.20 -16.78 31.53
C ALA A 358 -13.19 -16.50 32.65
N ARG A 359 -13.60 -16.65 33.91
CA ARG A 359 -12.69 -16.65 35.08
C ARG A 359 -13.17 -17.65 36.12
N ALA A 360 -12.26 -18.22 36.87
CA ALA A 360 -12.54 -18.96 38.09
C ALA A 360 -11.36 -18.82 39.06
N THR A 361 -11.64 -18.95 40.35
CA THR A 361 -10.62 -19.01 41.40
C THR A 361 -10.83 -20.29 42.17
N ARG A 362 -9.75 -21.06 42.39
CA ARG A 362 -9.77 -22.31 43.15
C ARG A 362 -8.50 -22.46 43.97
N THR A 363 -8.65 -23.01 45.16
CA THR A 363 -7.54 -23.44 46.00
C THR A 363 -7.21 -24.88 45.62
N LEU A 364 -5.94 -25.14 45.33
CA LEU A 364 -5.43 -26.48 45.02
C LEU A 364 -4.59 -26.98 46.19
N GLN A 365 -4.81 -28.23 46.59
CA GLN A 365 -3.96 -28.89 47.57
C GLN A 365 -2.64 -29.32 46.90
N PRO A 366 -1.49 -29.24 47.61
CA PRO A 366 -0.22 -29.71 47.08
C PRO A 366 -0.29 -31.16 46.58
N GLY A 367 0.34 -31.44 45.43
CA GLY A 367 0.44 -32.80 44.87
C GLY A 367 -0.85 -33.35 44.22
N ARG A 368 -1.94 -32.59 44.15
CA ARG A 368 -3.20 -33.04 43.51
C ARG A 368 -3.55 -32.27 42.25
N SER A 369 -4.00 -33.00 41.24
CA SER A 369 -4.61 -32.45 40.02
C SER A 369 -6.11 -32.24 40.22
N THR A 370 -6.63 -31.05 39.87
CA THR A 370 -8.07 -30.74 39.96
C THR A 370 -8.57 -30.17 38.64
N VAL A 371 -9.73 -30.64 38.17
CA VAL A 371 -10.40 -30.10 36.98
C VAL A 371 -11.15 -28.83 37.37
N VAL A 372 -10.87 -27.73 36.68
CA VAL A 372 -11.55 -26.44 36.90
C VAL A 372 -12.40 -26.09 35.68
N THR A 373 -13.72 -26.09 35.85
CA THR A 373 -14.65 -25.69 34.78
C THR A 373 -14.78 -24.17 34.71
N LEU A 374 -14.41 -23.60 33.55
CA LEU A 374 -14.54 -22.17 33.27
C LEU A 374 -15.86 -21.88 32.54
N LYS A 375 -16.81 -21.21 33.19
CA LYS A 375 -18.07 -20.80 32.56
C LYS A 375 -17.86 -19.57 31.67
N LEU A 376 -18.26 -19.67 30.40
CA LEU A 376 -18.16 -18.57 29.44
C LEU A 376 -19.06 -17.38 29.81
N SER A 377 -18.54 -16.17 29.65
CA SER A 377 -19.31 -14.93 29.86
C SER A 377 -20.44 -14.77 28.83
N LYS A 378 -21.44 -13.93 29.13
CA LYS A 378 -22.52 -13.58 28.17
C LYS A 378 -21.94 -13.01 26.87
N ARG A 379 -20.96 -12.11 26.97
CA ARG A 379 -20.28 -11.49 25.83
C ARG A 379 -19.52 -12.52 24.99
N SER A 380 -18.88 -13.49 25.63
CA SER A 380 -18.17 -14.57 24.92
C SER A 380 -19.10 -15.52 24.21
N ARG A 381 -20.26 -15.84 24.79
CA ARG A 381 -21.29 -16.62 24.10
C ARG A 381 -21.85 -15.88 22.87
N GLN A 382 -22.05 -14.56 22.96
CA GLN A 382 -22.42 -13.73 21.81
C GLN A 382 -21.34 -13.74 20.71
N LEU A 383 -20.07 -13.57 21.10
CA LEU A 383 -18.94 -13.65 20.17
C LEU A 383 -18.86 -15.04 19.51
N LEU A 384 -19.02 -16.10 20.28
CA LEU A 384 -19.02 -17.48 19.78
C LEU A 384 -20.20 -17.74 18.84
N GLY A 385 -21.38 -17.17 19.11
CA GLY A 385 -22.53 -17.24 18.21
C GLY A 385 -22.29 -16.52 16.89
N ARG A 386 -21.57 -15.39 16.90
CA ARG A 386 -21.27 -14.60 15.70
C ARG A 386 -20.13 -15.17 14.86
N PHE A 387 -19.09 -15.69 15.50
CA PHE A 387 -17.85 -16.10 14.82
C PHE A 387 -17.66 -17.62 14.75
N HIS A 388 -18.53 -18.41 15.39
CA HIS A 388 -18.55 -19.89 15.42
C HIS A 388 -17.27 -20.59 15.93
N LYS A 389 -16.21 -19.83 16.20
CA LYS A 389 -14.95 -20.26 16.80
C LYS A 389 -14.42 -19.09 17.62
N LEU A 390 -13.93 -19.37 18.82
CA LEU A 390 -13.34 -18.37 19.69
C LEU A 390 -11.96 -18.85 20.16
N PRO A 391 -10.85 -18.34 19.60
CA PRO A 391 -9.52 -18.62 20.11
C PRO A 391 -9.34 -17.92 21.46
N VAL A 392 -8.87 -18.67 22.46
CA VAL A 392 -8.74 -18.23 23.85
C VAL A 392 -7.36 -18.59 24.37
N THR A 393 -6.72 -17.64 25.05
CA THR A 393 -5.56 -17.91 25.91
C THR A 393 -6.04 -18.05 27.35
N VAL A 394 -5.77 -19.20 27.97
CA VAL A 394 -6.02 -19.46 29.39
C VAL A 394 -4.73 -19.19 30.15
N THR A 395 -4.78 -18.33 31.16
CA THR A 395 -3.65 -18.05 32.06
C THR A 395 -3.99 -18.47 33.48
N ALA A 396 -3.13 -19.28 34.08
CA ALA A 396 -3.17 -19.60 35.50
C ALA A 396 -2.19 -18.70 36.24
N SER A 397 -2.63 -18.07 37.33
CA SER A 397 -1.81 -17.18 38.14
C SER A 397 -1.80 -17.63 39.60
N LEU A 398 -0.63 -17.59 40.23
CA LEU A 398 -0.41 -17.86 41.66
C LEU A 398 0.06 -16.56 42.32
N ALA A 399 -0.61 -16.14 43.40
CA ALA A 399 -0.31 -14.89 44.11
C ALA A 399 -0.19 -13.65 43.18
N GLY A 400 -1.08 -13.56 42.17
CA GLY A 400 -1.10 -12.44 41.21
C GLY A 400 -0.04 -12.54 40.09
N ARG A 401 0.89 -13.48 40.15
CA ARG A 401 1.89 -13.73 39.09
C ARG A 401 1.44 -14.86 38.18
N ARG A 402 1.62 -14.70 36.87
CA ARG A 402 1.30 -15.76 35.88
C ARG A 402 2.23 -16.96 36.10
N ALA A 403 1.64 -18.12 36.39
CA ALA A 403 2.34 -19.37 36.65
C ALA A 403 2.34 -20.30 35.43
N ALA A 404 1.27 -20.31 34.64
CA ALA A 404 1.17 -21.11 33.42
C ALA A 404 0.19 -20.52 32.40
N SER A 405 0.25 -20.98 31.14
CA SER A 405 -0.76 -20.66 30.13
C SER A 405 -0.90 -21.70 29.04
N GLY A 406 -2.07 -21.76 28.41
CA GLY A 406 -2.31 -22.54 27.19
C GLY A 406 -3.28 -21.84 26.25
N ARG A 407 -3.28 -22.23 24.97
CA ARG A 407 -4.26 -21.76 23.98
C ARG A 407 -5.27 -22.85 23.69
N VAL A 408 -6.54 -22.48 23.55
CA VAL A 408 -7.62 -23.40 23.19
C VAL A 408 -8.61 -22.67 22.28
N THR A 409 -9.23 -23.39 21.34
CA THR A 409 -10.32 -22.84 20.53
C THR A 409 -11.64 -23.38 21.03
N VAL A 410 -12.49 -22.48 21.53
CA VAL A 410 -13.86 -22.82 21.94
C VAL A 410 -14.74 -22.88 20.71
N LYS A 411 -15.56 -23.93 20.59
CA LYS A 411 -16.54 -24.14 19.52
C LYS A 411 -17.95 -24.26 20.13
N PRO A 412 -19.02 -23.88 19.40
CA PRO A 412 -20.39 -24.16 19.81
C PRO A 412 -20.59 -25.66 20.06
N ALA A 413 -21.45 -26.00 21.02
CA ALA A 413 -21.87 -27.39 21.21
C ALA A 413 -22.57 -27.88 19.93
N ARG A 414 -22.23 -29.09 19.48
CA ARG A 414 -22.98 -29.75 18.40
C ARG A 414 -24.41 -29.95 18.87
N SER A 415 -25.39 -29.50 18.08
CA SER A 415 -26.81 -29.75 18.32
C SER A 415 -27.04 -31.26 18.45
N ALA A 416 -27.69 -31.69 19.54
CA ALA A 416 -28.11 -33.08 19.66
C ALA A 416 -29.05 -33.42 18.49
N LYS A 417 -28.78 -34.51 17.77
CA LYS A 417 -29.67 -35.05 16.74
C LYS A 417 -31.03 -35.30 17.40
N ALA A 418 -32.10 -34.69 16.87
CA ALA A 418 -33.45 -34.95 17.32
C ALA A 418 -33.75 -36.46 17.23
N PRO A 419 -34.45 -37.06 18.21
CA PRO A 419 -34.77 -38.48 18.16
C PRO A 419 -35.61 -38.77 16.92
N ARG A 420 -35.16 -39.75 16.12
CA ARG A 420 -35.92 -40.30 14.99
C ARG A 420 -37.27 -40.79 15.52
N ARG A 421 -38.35 -40.15 15.07
CA ARG A 421 -39.72 -40.61 15.26
C ARG A 421 -39.82 -41.99 14.60
N ARG A 422 -39.95 -43.05 15.40
CA ARG A 422 -40.33 -44.38 14.88
C ARG A 422 -41.77 -44.25 14.37
N THR A 423 -41.94 -44.44 13.06
CA THR A 423 -43.24 -44.71 12.42
C THR A 423 -43.74 -46.08 12.79
#